data_AF-A0A2W6IU11-F1
#
_entry.id   AF-A0A2W6IU11-F1
#
_cell.length_a   1.000
_cell.length_b   1.000
_cell.length_c   1.000
_cell.angle_alpha   90.00
_cell.angle_beta   90.00
_cell.angle_gamma   90.00
#
_symmetry.space_group_name_H-M   'P 1'
#
loop_
_entity.id
_entity.type
_entity.pdbx_description
1 polymer ?
#
loop_
_entity_poly.entity_id
_entity_poly.type
_entity_poly.pdbx_seq_one_letter_code
_entity_poly.pdbx_strand_id
1 'polypeptide(L)'
;MRSGFCLRVVFVGVPLLAALLPACARTAVGHVPDPVQAFVLETMLADEARAFHEGHQTYLVPAGVSRTRSDADVVADLRAEFNRFYQGQPKPRKEVAHMAILVAQTALLLPDRSACSTDRVRCHEAVMGVRTRDDEASLQATLRAFQDAGLDLTTLGGKAS
;
A
#
# COMPACT_ATOMS: atom_id res chain seq x y z
N MET A 1 -70.87 17.79 5.95
CA MET A 1 -69.65 18.32 5.29
C MET A 1 -68.49 17.35 5.56
N ARG A 2 -67.83 16.89 4.49
CA ARG A 2 -66.47 16.28 4.37
C ARG A 2 -66.16 15.09 5.29
N SER A 3 -66.20 13.85 4.78
CA SER A 3 -65.03 13.09 4.22
C SER A 3 -63.93 12.85 5.26
N GLY A 4 -63.48 11.65 5.62
CA GLY A 4 -63.72 10.29 5.15
C GLY A 4 -62.67 9.35 5.75
N PHE A 5 -62.96 8.04 5.68
CA PHE A 5 -62.05 6.88 5.75
C PHE A 5 -61.46 6.39 7.09
N CYS A 6 -62.12 5.32 7.58
CA CYS A 6 -61.57 4.08 8.15
C CYS A 6 -60.16 3.71 7.63
N LEU A 7 -59.29 3.00 8.33
CA LEU A 7 -59.48 1.71 9.01
C LEU A 7 -58.19 1.31 9.77
N ARG A 8 -58.34 0.65 10.93
CA ARG A 8 -57.56 -0.46 11.57
C ARG A 8 -56.10 -0.70 11.13
N VAL A 9 -55.16 -1.07 12.01
CA VAL A 9 -55.09 -2.38 12.70
C VAL A 9 -54.05 -2.30 13.84
N VAL A 10 -54.46 -2.84 15.00
CA VAL A 10 -53.64 -3.23 16.16
C VAL A 10 -52.90 -4.53 15.83
N PHE A 11 -51.61 -4.67 16.16
CA PHE A 11 -51.09 -5.84 16.88
C PHE A 11 -49.62 -5.62 17.27
N VAL A 12 -49.40 -5.61 18.58
CA VAL A 12 -48.13 -5.44 19.27
C VAL A 12 -47.53 -6.82 19.55
N GLY A 13 -46.25 -6.98 19.21
CA GLY A 13 -45.30 -7.74 20.03
C GLY A 13 -45.06 -9.21 19.71
N VAL A 14 -43.97 -9.50 18.99
CA VAL A 14 -42.91 -10.46 19.38
C VAL A 14 -41.62 -10.05 18.64
N PRO A 15 -40.56 -9.55 19.28
CA PRO A 15 -39.27 -9.42 18.62
C PRO A 15 -38.52 -10.75 18.76
N LEU A 16 -38.51 -11.54 17.70
CA LEU A 16 -37.55 -12.64 17.58
C LEU A 16 -36.18 -11.99 17.34
N LEU A 17 -35.33 -12.02 18.35
CA LEU A 17 -33.93 -11.59 18.30
C LEU A 17 -33.20 -12.29 17.15
N ALA A 18 -33.05 -11.58 16.03
CA ALA A 18 -32.12 -11.95 14.98
C ALA A 18 -30.71 -11.77 15.54
N ALA A 19 -30.07 -12.87 15.93
CA ALA A 19 -28.63 -12.93 16.10
C ALA A 19 -27.96 -12.85 14.73
N LEU A 20 -28.05 -11.68 14.08
CA LEU A 20 -27.12 -11.31 13.03
C LEU A 20 -25.82 -10.96 13.74
N LEU A 21 -24.94 -11.95 13.87
CA LEU A 21 -23.53 -11.68 14.08
C LEU A 21 -23.14 -10.60 13.06
N PRO A 22 -22.58 -9.45 13.47
CA PRO A 22 -21.87 -8.63 12.53
C PRO A 22 -20.67 -9.47 12.12
N ALA A 23 -20.81 -10.23 11.05
CA ALA A 23 -19.69 -10.49 10.18
C ALA A 23 -19.30 -9.10 9.68
N CYS A 24 -18.52 -8.39 10.49
CA CYS A 24 -17.74 -7.25 10.05
C CYS A 24 -16.91 -7.82 8.91
N ALA A 25 -17.44 -7.70 7.69
CA ALA A 25 -16.61 -7.62 6.53
C ALA A 25 -15.58 -6.56 6.91
N ARG A 26 -14.36 -7.00 7.26
CA ARG A 26 -13.22 -6.12 7.26
C ARG A 26 -13.19 -5.61 5.83
N THR A 27 -13.79 -4.46 5.59
CA THR A 27 -13.54 -3.68 4.40
C THR A 27 -12.07 -3.35 4.54
N ALA A 28 -11.22 -4.21 3.99
CA ALA A 28 -9.81 -3.98 3.99
C ALA A 28 -9.62 -2.75 3.09
N VAL A 29 -9.37 -1.60 3.72
CA VAL A 29 -9.45 -0.27 3.08
C VAL A 29 -8.24 -0.01 2.18
N GLY A 30 -7.38 -1.02 1.99
CA GLY A 30 -6.04 -0.83 1.50
C GLY A 30 -5.08 -0.38 2.61
N HIS A 31 -3.81 -0.27 2.26
CA HIS A 31 -2.75 0.19 3.13
C HIS A 31 -2.48 1.67 2.86
N VAL A 32 -2.42 2.49 3.91
CA VAL A 32 -2.02 3.90 3.80
C VAL A 32 -0.57 4.01 4.27
N PRO A 33 0.40 4.30 3.38
CA PRO A 33 1.78 4.50 3.79
C PRO A 33 1.90 5.62 4.81
N ASP A 34 2.62 5.37 5.90
CA ASP A 34 2.97 6.44 6.84
C ASP A 34 3.98 7.43 6.20
N PRO A 35 4.21 8.62 6.78
CA PRO A 35 5.09 9.63 6.20
C PRO A 35 6.51 9.14 5.91
N VAL A 36 7.02 8.20 6.71
CA VAL A 36 8.35 7.62 6.53
C VAL A 36 8.36 6.65 5.35
N GLN A 37 7.36 5.78 5.25
CA GLN A 37 7.18 4.91 4.09
C GLN A 37 7.01 5.72 2.80
N ALA A 38 6.21 6.80 2.84
CA ALA A 38 6.03 7.69 1.70
C ALA A 38 7.36 8.34 1.29
N PHE A 39 8.14 8.83 2.25
CA PHE A 39 9.45 9.40 1.97
C PHE A 39 10.40 8.39 1.31
N VAL A 40 10.52 7.18 1.88
CA VAL A 40 11.38 6.11 1.34
C VAL A 40 10.95 5.75 -0.08
N LEU A 41 9.65 5.59 -0.31
CA LEU A 41 9.11 5.30 -1.64
C LEU A 41 9.48 6.41 -2.63
N GLU A 42 9.26 7.67 -2.29
CA GLU A 42 9.54 8.81 -3.16
C GLU A 42 11.04 8.93 -3.51
N THR A 43 11.93 8.65 -2.57
CA THR A 43 13.38 8.56 -2.85
C THR A 43 13.68 7.44 -3.83
N MET A 44 13.16 6.23 -3.61
CA MET A 44 13.38 5.10 -4.51
C MET A 44 12.82 5.34 -5.92
N LEU A 45 11.64 5.96 -6.04
CA LEU A 45 11.05 6.31 -7.34
C LEU A 45 11.90 7.33 -8.10
N ALA A 46 12.43 8.35 -7.40
CA ALA A 46 13.32 9.33 -7.99
C ALA A 46 14.63 8.69 -8.47
N ASP A 47 15.21 7.79 -7.68
CA ASP A 47 16.44 7.07 -8.04
C ASP A 47 16.21 6.13 -9.24
N GLU A 48 15.08 5.43 -9.29
CA GLU A 48 14.72 4.57 -10.43
C GLU A 48 14.49 5.39 -11.71
N ALA A 49 13.83 6.54 -11.64
CA ALA A 49 13.62 7.41 -12.79
C ALA A 49 14.96 7.98 -13.30
N ARG A 50 15.83 8.41 -12.39
CA ARG A 50 17.18 8.88 -12.72
C ARG A 50 18.01 7.78 -13.38
N ALA A 51 18.05 6.59 -12.79
CA ALA A 51 18.76 5.44 -13.33
C ALA A 51 18.23 5.06 -14.73
N PHE A 52 16.91 5.10 -14.93
CA PHE A 52 16.30 4.89 -16.23
C PHE A 52 16.77 5.92 -17.27
N HIS A 53 16.79 7.21 -16.90
CA HIS A 53 17.22 8.30 -17.77
C HIS A 53 18.71 8.18 -18.15
N GLU A 54 19.56 7.81 -17.19
CA GLU A 54 20.98 7.55 -17.38
C GLU A 54 21.26 6.26 -18.19
N GLY A 55 20.22 5.49 -18.52
CA GLY A 55 20.30 4.28 -19.36
C GLY A 55 20.70 3.02 -18.59
N HIS A 56 20.65 3.07 -17.26
CA HIS A 56 20.90 1.93 -16.39
C HIS A 56 19.70 0.96 -16.37
N GLN A 57 19.96 -0.29 -16.00
CA GLN A 57 18.88 -1.23 -15.71
C GLN A 57 18.17 -0.80 -14.43
N THR A 58 16.85 -0.88 -14.46
CA THR A 58 15.95 -0.47 -13.39
C THR A 58 15.11 -1.65 -12.94
N TYR A 59 14.75 -1.68 -11.67
CA TYR A 59 13.92 -2.75 -11.14
C TYR A 59 12.43 -2.48 -11.41
N LEU A 60 12.02 -1.21 -11.36
CA LEU A 60 10.63 -0.80 -11.46
C LEU A 60 10.21 -0.36 -12.86
N VAL A 61 11.11 0.19 -13.67
CA VAL A 61 10.74 0.67 -15.01
C VAL A 61 10.82 -0.47 -16.02
N PRO A 62 9.70 -0.85 -16.69
CA PRO A 62 9.73 -1.93 -17.67
C PRO A 62 10.63 -1.62 -18.87
N ALA A 63 11.32 -2.63 -19.41
CA ALA A 63 12.29 -2.48 -20.50
C ALA A 63 11.72 -1.87 -21.81
N GLY A 64 10.39 -1.87 -21.98
CA GLY A 64 9.72 -1.31 -23.16
C GLY A 64 9.36 0.19 -23.06
N VAL A 65 9.65 0.86 -21.94
CA VAL A 65 9.34 2.28 -21.77
C VAL A 65 10.31 3.14 -22.60
N SER A 66 9.77 4.16 -23.28
CA SER A 66 10.59 5.08 -24.08
C SER A 66 11.51 5.93 -23.20
N ARG A 67 12.80 5.98 -23.57
CA ARG A 67 13.81 6.85 -22.93
C ARG A 67 13.62 8.35 -23.21
N THR A 68 12.70 8.71 -24.10
CA THR A 68 12.37 10.12 -24.35
C THR A 68 11.42 10.70 -23.30
N ARG A 69 10.92 9.87 -22.37
CA ARG A 69 10.06 10.33 -21.28
C ARG A 69 10.85 11.10 -20.24
N SER A 70 10.20 12.09 -19.62
CA SER A 70 10.79 12.81 -18.52
C SER A 70 10.78 11.97 -17.24
N ASP A 71 11.69 12.25 -16.32
CA ASP A 71 11.72 11.60 -15.00
C ASP A 71 10.40 11.77 -14.26
N ALA A 72 9.76 12.93 -14.41
CA ALA A 72 8.46 13.22 -13.80
C ALA A 72 7.35 12.29 -14.32
N ASP A 73 7.34 12.00 -15.63
CA ASP A 73 6.36 11.07 -16.22
C ASP A 73 6.58 9.65 -15.69
N VAL A 74 7.85 9.21 -15.61
CA VAL A 74 8.21 7.89 -15.09
C VAL A 74 7.80 7.76 -13.61
N VAL A 75 8.13 8.75 -12.79
CA VAL A 75 7.73 8.77 -11.37
C VAL A 75 6.21 8.77 -11.22
N ALA A 76 5.48 9.54 -12.04
CA ALA A 76 4.02 9.60 -11.98
C ALA A 76 3.37 8.24 -12.30
N ASP A 77 3.86 7.56 -13.35
CA ASP A 77 3.38 6.24 -13.73
C ASP A 77 3.65 5.21 -12.63
N LEU A 78 4.87 5.18 -12.09
CA LEU A 78 5.23 4.29 -10.98
C LEU A 78 4.38 4.57 -9.74
N ARG A 79 4.21 5.85 -9.35
CA ARG A 79 3.37 6.23 -8.21
C ARG A 79 1.93 5.75 -8.41
N ALA A 80 1.39 5.83 -9.63
CA ALA A 80 0.07 5.29 -9.92
C ALA A 80 0.01 3.77 -9.72
N GLU A 81 1.07 3.01 -10.06
CA GLU A 81 1.13 1.57 -9.78
C GLU A 81 1.13 1.26 -8.29
N PHE A 82 1.95 1.96 -7.50
CA PHE A 82 1.96 1.80 -6.05
C PHE A 82 0.63 2.17 -5.42
N ASN A 83 -0.02 3.24 -5.89
CA ASN A 83 -1.35 3.62 -5.40
C ASN A 83 -2.39 2.51 -5.66
N ARG A 84 -2.37 1.87 -6.83
CA ARG A 84 -3.25 0.73 -7.12
C ARG A 84 -2.96 -0.44 -6.20
N PHE A 85 -1.68 -0.76 -5.97
CA PHE A 85 -1.28 -1.79 -5.02
C PHE A 85 -1.78 -1.48 -3.61
N TYR A 86 -1.52 -0.28 -3.10
CA TYR A 86 -1.93 0.15 -1.76
C TYR A 86 -3.45 0.24 -1.58
N GLN A 87 -4.22 0.46 -2.65
CA GLN A 87 -5.69 0.37 -2.63
C GLN A 87 -6.22 -1.07 -2.59
N GLY A 88 -5.34 -2.08 -2.57
CA GLY A 88 -5.73 -3.49 -2.55
C GLY A 88 -6.20 -4.01 -3.91
N GLN A 89 -5.80 -3.39 -5.02
CA GLN A 89 -6.16 -3.92 -6.34
C GLN A 89 -5.54 -5.30 -6.56
N PRO A 90 -6.29 -6.26 -7.11
CA PRO A 90 -5.83 -7.63 -7.27
C PRO A 90 -4.73 -7.73 -8.33
N LYS A 91 -3.89 -8.77 -8.23
CA LYS A 91 -2.81 -9.10 -9.15
C LYS A 91 -1.84 -7.93 -9.40
N PRO A 92 -1.25 -7.33 -8.36
CA PRO A 92 -0.25 -6.29 -8.56
C PRO A 92 0.99 -6.86 -9.25
N ARG A 93 1.71 -6.01 -9.97
CA ARG A 93 2.99 -6.40 -10.57
C ARG A 93 3.96 -6.84 -9.47
N LYS A 94 4.71 -7.92 -9.72
CA LYS A 94 5.60 -8.53 -8.72
C LYS A 94 6.62 -7.53 -8.18
N GLU A 95 7.18 -6.71 -9.05
CA GLU A 95 8.21 -5.71 -8.71
C GLU A 95 7.64 -4.63 -7.79
N VAL A 96 6.39 -4.20 -8.03
CA VAL A 96 5.70 -3.21 -7.20
C VAL A 96 5.43 -3.76 -5.81
N ALA A 97 4.88 -4.98 -5.72
CA ALA A 97 4.61 -5.62 -4.43
C ALA A 97 5.90 -5.87 -3.64
N HIS A 98 6.96 -6.34 -4.31
CA HIS A 98 8.26 -6.56 -3.68
C HIS A 98 8.87 -5.25 -3.17
N MET A 99 8.85 -4.20 -3.99
CA MET A 99 9.40 -2.91 -3.58
C MET A 99 8.60 -2.27 -2.45
N ALA A 100 7.26 -2.42 -2.44
CA ALA A 100 6.43 -1.92 -1.35
C ALA A 100 6.78 -2.59 -0.01
N ILE A 101 7.12 -3.89 -0.03
CA ILE A 101 7.62 -4.61 1.15
C ILE A 101 8.97 -4.04 1.60
N LEU A 102 9.91 -3.83 0.67
CA LEU A 102 11.22 -3.24 0.99
C LEU A 102 11.08 -1.84 1.58
N VAL A 103 10.18 -1.01 1.05
CA VAL A 103 9.86 0.33 1.59
C VAL A 103 9.35 0.21 3.02
N ALA A 104 8.39 -0.68 3.27
CA ALA A 104 7.80 -0.84 4.59
C ALA A 104 8.80 -1.41 5.61
N GLN A 105 9.61 -2.40 5.23
CA GLN A 105 10.68 -2.93 6.09
C GLN A 105 11.73 -1.86 6.40
N THR A 106 12.15 -1.09 5.39
CA THR A 106 13.09 0.02 5.56
C THR A 106 12.54 1.03 6.56
N ALA A 107 11.27 1.41 6.40
CA ALA A 107 10.61 2.34 7.31
C ALA A 107 10.47 1.80 8.74
N LEU A 108 10.25 0.48 8.89
CA LEU A 108 10.11 -0.18 10.19
C LEU A 108 11.44 -0.26 10.94
N LEU A 109 12.54 -0.49 10.23
CA LEU A 109 13.88 -0.66 10.80
C LEU A 109 14.64 0.66 10.99
N LEU A 110 14.05 1.80 10.62
CA LEU A 110 14.66 3.10 10.85
C LEU A 110 14.81 3.40 12.35
N PRO A 111 16.03 3.70 12.84
CA PRO A 111 16.27 3.95 14.26
C PRO A 111 15.56 5.20 14.80
N ASP A 112 15.46 6.25 13.99
CA ASP A 112 14.82 7.53 14.35
C ASP A 112 13.74 7.89 13.32
N ARG A 113 12.60 7.20 13.42
CA ARG A 113 11.45 7.44 12.54
C ARG A 113 10.90 8.86 12.65
N SER A 114 11.07 9.51 13.81
CA SER A 114 10.63 10.90 14.03
C SER A 114 11.44 11.90 13.23
N ALA A 115 12.75 11.69 13.05
CA ALA A 115 13.59 12.57 12.23
C ALA A 115 13.06 12.68 10.79
N CYS A 116 12.45 11.61 10.26
CA CYS A 116 11.83 11.60 8.93
C CYS A 116 10.61 12.50 8.78
N SER A 117 10.04 13.01 9.88
CA SER A 117 8.96 14.00 9.84
C SER A 117 9.45 15.45 9.82
N THR A 118 10.70 15.71 10.21
CA THR A 118 11.22 17.08 10.43
C THR A 118 12.44 17.41 9.58
N ASP A 119 13.24 16.42 9.18
CA ASP A 119 14.50 16.61 8.47
C ASP A 119 14.67 15.57 7.36
N ARG A 120 14.45 16.01 6.11
CA ARG A 120 14.55 15.15 4.93
C ARG A 120 15.97 14.67 4.65
N VAL A 121 16.99 15.46 4.95
CA VAL A 121 18.40 15.08 4.69
C VAL A 121 18.81 14.00 5.67
N ARG A 122 18.53 14.21 6.96
CA ARG A 122 18.81 13.23 8.00
C ARG A 122 18.01 11.94 7.83
N CYS A 123 16.77 12.04 7.34
CA CYS A 123 15.98 10.86 6.99
C CYS A 123 16.62 10.05 5.87
N HIS A 124 17.06 10.71 4.79
CA HIS A 124 17.73 10.05 3.68
C HIS A 124 18.99 9.31 4.15
N GLU A 125 19.85 9.95 4.94
CA GLU A 125 21.05 9.32 5.50
C GLU A 125 20.71 8.10 6.37
N ALA A 126 19.68 8.21 7.20
CA ALA A 126 19.22 7.09 8.03
C ALA A 126 18.70 5.92 7.18
N VAL A 127 17.93 6.21 6.11
CA VAL A 127 17.40 5.21 5.17
C VAL A 127 18.53 4.44 4.48
N MET A 128 19.57 5.13 4.03
CA MET A 128 20.74 4.51 3.39
C MET A 128 21.52 3.57 4.33
N GLY A 129 21.38 3.74 5.65
CA GLY A 129 22.01 2.88 6.66
C GLY A 129 21.22 1.60 6.99
N VAL A 130 19.96 1.49 6.57
CA VAL A 130 19.10 0.35 6.93
C VAL A 130 19.47 -0.90 6.14
N ARG A 131 19.53 -2.04 6.84
CA ARG A 131 19.75 -3.37 6.25
C ARG A 131 18.49 -4.22 6.44
N THR A 132 17.74 -4.46 5.37
CA THR A 132 16.50 -5.25 5.40
C THR A 132 16.72 -6.74 5.17
N ARG A 133 17.85 -7.13 4.57
CA ARG A 133 18.10 -8.49 4.04
C ARG A 133 18.06 -9.59 5.10
N ASP A 134 18.47 -9.28 6.34
CA ASP A 134 18.68 -10.29 7.38
C ASP A 134 17.61 -10.24 8.50
N ASP A 135 16.56 -9.42 8.33
CA ASP A 135 15.52 -9.22 9.34
C ASP A 135 14.19 -9.90 8.94
N GLU A 136 14.12 -11.21 9.17
CA GLU A 136 12.92 -12.02 8.91
C GLU A 136 11.72 -11.56 9.76
N ALA A 137 11.96 -11.05 10.98
CA ALA A 137 10.89 -10.56 11.85
C ALA A 137 10.18 -9.35 11.23
N SER A 138 10.94 -8.41 10.67
CA SER A 138 10.44 -7.26 9.94
C SER A 138 9.66 -7.68 8.69
N LEU A 139 10.14 -8.69 7.96
CA LEU A 139 9.46 -9.21 6.78
C LEU A 139 8.08 -9.77 7.17
N GLN A 140 8.04 -10.66 8.16
CA GLN A 140 6.80 -11.25 8.66
C GLN A 140 5.82 -10.19 9.18
N ALA A 141 6.32 -9.18 9.89
CA ALA A 141 5.50 -8.08 10.38
C ALA A 141 4.89 -7.27 9.23
N THR A 142 5.68 -6.93 8.20
CA THR A 142 5.21 -6.21 7.01
C THR A 142 4.19 -7.04 6.23
N LEU A 143 4.46 -8.32 5.97
CA LEU A 143 3.54 -9.21 5.25
C LEU A 143 2.19 -9.32 5.96
N ARG A 144 2.19 -9.46 7.28
CA ARG A 144 0.95 -9.47 8.09
C ARG A 144 0.21 -8.16 7.99
N ALA A 145 0.89 -7.02 8.16
CA ALA A 145 0.26 -5.71 8.04
C ALA A 145 -0.40 -5.50 6.68
N PHE A 146 0.27 -5.91 5.60
CA PHE A 146 -0.27 -5.83 4.24
C PHE A 146 -1.45 -6.78 4.01
N GLN A 147 -1.40 -8.01 4.54
CA GLN A 147 -2.52 -8.95 4.48
C GLN A 147 -3.73 -8.47 5.28
N ASP A 148 -3.52 -7.92 6.48
CA ASP A 148 -4.57 -7.33 7.32
C ASP A 148 -5.21 -6.10 6.65
N ALA A 149 -4.42 -5.36 5.87
CA ALA A 149 -4.88 -4.26 5.01
C ALA A 149 -5.54 -4.72 3.70
N GLY A 150 -5.58 -6.03 3.42
CA GLY A 150 -6.22 -6.64 2.25
C GLY A 150 -5.43 -6.55 0.96
N LEU A 151 -4.12 -6.35 1.04
CA LEU A 151 -3.27 -6.31 -0.14
C LEU A 151 -3.07 -7.72 -0.71
N ASP A 152 -3.17 -7.84 -2.03
CA ASP A 152 -2.90 -9.10 -2.73
C ASP A 152 -1.39 -9.34 -2.86
N LEU A 153 -0.87 -10.27 -2.07
CA LEU A 153 0.55 -10.66 -2.07
C LEU A 153 0.81 -11.95 -2.86
N THR A 154 -0.20 -12.51 -3.54
CA THR A 154 -0.08 -13.81 -4.22
C THR A 154 0.94 -13.80 -5.35
N THR A 155 1.23 -12.62 -5.93
CA THR A 155 2.23 -12.46 -7.00
C THR A 155 3.67 -12.66 -6.53
N LEU A 156 3.90 -12.67 -5.21
CA LEU A 156 5.20 -12.98 -4.60
C LEU A 156 5.43 -14.49 -4.44
N GLY A 157 4.38 -15.31 -4.48
CA GLY A 157 4.41 -16.75 -4.23
C GLY A 157 4.93 -17.62 -5.38
N GLY A 158 5.32 -17.02 -6.52
CA GLY A 158 6.00 -17.74 -7.58
C GLY A 158 7.47 -17.96 -7.22
N LYS A 159 7.94 -19.22 -7.25
CA LYS A 159 9.38 -19.55 -7.14
C LYS A 159 10.18 -18.54 -7.96
N ALA A 160 11.19 -17.93 -7.33
CA ALA A 160 12.25 -17.26 -8.07
C ALA A 160 12.80 -18.30 -9.07
N SER A 161 12.57 -18.05 -10.36
CA SER A 161 13.16 -18.83 -11.44
C SER A 161 14.44 -18.17 -11.90
#